data_AF-A0ABC8UQT1-F1
#
_entry.id   AF-A0ABC8UQT1-F1
#
_cell.length_a   1.000
_cell.length_b   1.000
_cell.length_c   1.000
_cell.angle_alpha   90.00
_cell.angle_beta   90.00
_cell.angle_gamma   90.00
#
_symmetry.space_group_name_H-M   'P 1'
#
loop_
_entity.id
_entity.type
_entity.pdbx_description
1 polymer ?
#
loop_
_entity_poly.entity_id
_entity_poly.type
_entity_poly.pdbx_seq_one_letter_code
_entity_poly.pdbx_strand_id
1 'polypeptide(L)'
;MYRTHLFGFPSIMACSPAITKFIFRSDDQFPYRWPTNDLVGHNSIISASGQRHDRLRRFLSMAINQPEALRRIATHVQPRIAAALQAWAKKVTFENIGKLFASIEPGPLLDSLGYNFEGMVKGMRAQPFNIPGTAYHHALKV
;
A
#
# COMPACT_ATOMS: atom_id res chain seq x y z
N MET A 1 12.20 1.19 -24.65
CA MET A 1 10.83 0.70 -24.38
C MET A 1 10.69 -0.66 -24.99
N TYR A 2 9.97 -1.58 -24.34
CA TYR A 2 9.78 -2.94 -24.83
C TYR A 2 8.30 -3.31 -24.79
N ARG A 3 7.83 -4.05 -25.80
CA ARG A 3 6.49 -4.65 -25.81
C ARG A 3 6.54 -6.00 -25.10
N THR A 4 5.54 -6.28 -24.30
CA THR A 4 5.41 -7.53 -23.55
C THR A 4 3.94 -7.82 -23.27
N HIS A 5 3.66 -8.91 -22.58
CA HIS A 5 2.35 -9.28 -22.09
C HIS A 5 2.46 -9.55 -20.58
N LEU A 6 1.87 -8.68 -19.77
CA LEU A 6 1.94 -8.75 -18.31
C LEU A 6 0.51 -8.79 -17.76
N PHE A 7 0.28 -9.67 -16.78
CA PHE A 7 -1.03 -9.84 -16.11
C PHE A 7 -2.21 -10.09 -17.06
N GLY A 8 -1.97 -10.74 -18.20
CA GLY A 8 -3.00 -11.01 -19.22
C GLY A 8 -3.31 -9.83 -20.15
N PHE A 9 -2.53 -8.74 -20.10
CA PHE A 9 -2.73 -7.56 -20.93
C PHE A 9 -1.48 -7.22 -21.76
N PRO A 10 -1.66 -6.82 -23.04
CA PRO A 10 -0.59 -6.21 -23.83
C PRO A 10 -0.04 -4.99 -23.09
N SER A 11 1.27 -4.97 -22.85
CA SER A 11 1.92 -4.02 -21.95
C SER A 11 3.18 -3.43 -22.58
N ILE A 12 3.45 -2.16 -22.27
CA ILE A 12 4.68 -1.46 -22.64
C ILE A 12 5.53 -1.25 -21.39
N MET A 13 6.75 -1.77 -21.40
CA MET A 13 7.71 -1.51 -20.34
C MET A 13 8.55 -0.27 -20.70
N ALA A 14 8.37 0.80 -19.91
CA ALA A 14 9.10 2.05 -20.04
C ALA A 14 10.19 2.16 -18.97
N CYS A 15 11.47 2.11 -19.39
CA CYS A 15 12.62 2.11 -18.47
C CYS A 15 13.52 3.35 -18.58
N SER A 16 13.13 4.37 -19.36
CA SER A 16 13.93 5.60 -19.50
C SER A 16 13.35 6.73 -18.64
N PRO A 17 14.19 7.52 -17.93
CA PRO A 17 13.73 8.62 -17.10
C PRO A 17 12.82 9.63 -17.82
N ALA A 18 13.13 9.97 -19.08
CA ALA A 18 12.33 10.91 -19.86
C ALA A 18 10.88 10.43 -20.07
N ILE A 19 10.72 9.17 -20.45
CA ILE A 19 9.40 8.57 -20.68
C ILE A 19 8.64 8.37 -19.37
N THR A 20 9.32 7.91 -18.31
CA THR A 20 8.71 7.77 -16.99
C THR A 20 8.21 9.13 -16.46
N LYS A 21 8.99 10.21 -16.66
CA LYS A 21 8.58 11.58 -16.30
C LYS A 21 7.39 12.06 -17.12
N PHE A 22 7.31 11.72 -18.40
CA PHE A 22 6.16 12.02 -19.24
C PHE A 22 4.90 11.32 -18.72
N ILE A 23 4.98 10.00 -18.47
CA ILE A 23 3.87 9.21 -17.93
C ILE A 23 3.34 9.81 -16.61
N PHE A 24 4.21 10.12 -15.64
CA PHE A 24 3.82 10.70 -14.35
C PHE A 24 3.33 12.16 -14.40
N ARG A 25 3.37 12.82 -15.56
CA ARG A 25 2.83 14.17 -15.77
C ARG A 25 1.55 14.17 -16.59
N SER A 26 1.18 13.02 -17.15
CA SER A 26 0.04 12.82 -18.04
C SER A 26 -0.91 11.80 -17.41
N ASP A 27 -1.28 12.03 -16.14
CA ASP A 27 -2.13 11.14 -15.35
C ASP A 27 -3.54 10.94 -15.97
N ASP A 28 -3.98 11.89 -16.80
CA ASP A 28 -5.20 11.82 -17.60
C ASP A 28 -5.12 10.78 -18.73
N GLN A 29 -3.94 10.64 -19.34
CA GLN A 29 -3.67 9.68 -20.42
C GLN A 29 -3.21 8.32 -19.89
N PHE A 30 -2.53 8.30 -18.75
CA PHE A 30 -1.99 7.10 -18.11
C PHE A 30 -2.59 6.92 -16.70
N PRO A 31 -3.89 6.60 -16.60
CA PRO A 31 -4.51 6.39 -15.30
C PRO A 31 -3.88 5.19 -14.59
N TYR A 32 -3.72 5.30 -13.27
CA TYR A 32 -3.29 4.17 -12.44
C TYR A 32 -4.28 3.01 -12.57
N ARG A 33 -3.75 1.83 -12.95
CA ARG A 33 -4.51 0.58 -13.03
C ARG A 33 -3.66 -0.54 -12.44
N TRP A 34 -4.20 -1.23 -11.44
CA TRP A 34 -3.57 -2.41 -10.86
C TRP A 34 -4.50 -3.63 -11.01
N PRO A 35 -3.98 -4.83 -11.33
CA PRO A 35 -4.83 -5.99 -11.65
C PRO A 35 -5.70 -6.49 -10.49
N THR A 36 -5.35 -6.16 -9.24
CA THR A 36 -5.93 -6.73 -8.02
C THR A 36 -6.59 -5.66 -7.13
N ASN A 37 -7.09 -4.57 -7.71
CA ASN A 37 -7.71 -3.45 -6.98
C ASN A 37 -8.92 -3.84 -6.12
N ASP A 38 -9.56 -4.98 -6.40
CA ASP A 38 -10.71 -5.47 -5.63
C ASP A 38 -10.33 -5.81 -4.18
N LEU A 39 -9.07 -6.21 -3.94
CA LEU A 39 -8.59 -6.59 -2.60
C LEU A 39 -8.50 -5.42 -1.62
N VAL A 40 -8.28 -4.20 -2.11
CA VAL A 40 -8.16 -3.01 -1.26
C VAL A 40 -9.49 -2.26 -1.11
N GLY A 41 -10.53 -2.71 -1.82
CA GLY A 41 -11.85 -2.11 -1.82
C GLY A 41 -11.99 -0.91 -2.77
N HIS A 42 -13.20 -0.74 -3.28
CA HIS A 42 -13.59 0.30 -4.23
C HIS A 42 -13.45 1.74 -3.68
N ASN A 43 -13.35 1.92 -2.36
CA ASN A 43 -13.18 3.21 -1.70
C ASN A 43 -11.74 3.57 -1.34
N SER A 44 -10.77 2.69 -1.64
CA SER A 44 -9.37 2.98 -1.38
C SER A 44 -8.84 4.11 -2.27
N ILE A 45 -7.74 4.74 -1.84
CA ILE A 45 -7.01 5.70 -2.68
C ILE A 45 -6.42 5.04 -3.93
N ILE A 46 -6.03 3.76 -3.83
CA ILE A 46 -5.43 2.98 -4.92
C ILE A 46 -6.46 2.70 -6.02
N SER A 47 -7.73 2.53 -5.65
CA SER A 47 -8.84 2.31 -6.59
C SER A 47 -9.51 3.61 -7.06
N ALA A 48 -9.16 4.77 -6.50
CA ALA A 48 -9.72 6.05 -6.89
C ALA A 48 -9.02 6.64 -8.13
N SER A 49 -9.75 7.43 -8.91
CA SER A 49 -9.22 8.16 -10.07
C SER A 49 -9.77 9.58 -10.16
N GLY A 50 -9.12 10.42 -10.96
CA GLY A 50 -9.51 11.82 -11.20
C GLY A 50 -9.73 12.62 -9.93
N GLN A 51 -10.77 13.47 -9.92
CA GLN A 51 -11.05 14.38 -8.81
C GLN A 51 -11.24 13.67 -7.46
N ARG A 52 -11.76 12.43 -7.46
CA ARG A 52 -11.92 11.66 -6.22
C ARG A 52 -10.56 11.28 -5.65
N HIS A 53 -9.64 10.82 -6.50
CA HIS A 53 -8.26 10.54 -6.10
C HIS A 53 -7.57 11.81 -5.56
N ASP A 54 -7.74 12.96 -6.24
CA ASP A 54 -7.13 14.22 -5.81
C ASP A 54 -7.58 14.66 -4.42
N ARG A 55 -8.89 14.52 -4.13
CA ARG A 55 -9.45 14.83 -2.81
C ARG A 55 -8.89 13.91 -1.72
N LEU A 56 -8.87 12.60 -1.96
CA LEU A 56 -8.30 11.62 -1.02
C LEU A 56 -6.80 11.86 -0.78
N ARG A 57 -6.04 12.06 -1.86
CA ARG A 57 -4.60 12.33 -1.80
C ARG A 57 -4.31 13.60 -1.01
N ARG A 58 -5.05 14.69 -1.24
CA ARG A 58 -4.89 15.95 -0.50
C ARG A 58 -5.15 15.74 0.99
N PHE A 59 -6.26 15.08 1.33
CA PHE A 59 -6.61 14.79 2.73
C PHE A 59 -5.51 13.99 3.43
N LEU A 60 -5.06 12.89 2.84
CA LEU A 60 -3.97 12.08 3.41
C LEU A 60 -2.67 12.88 3.52
N SER A 61 -2.28 13.61 2.48
CA SER A 61 -1.05 14.43 2.50
C SER A 61 -1.06 15.48 3.61
N MET A 62 -2.23 16.06 3.93
CA MET A 62 -2.38 16.98 5.06
C MET A 62 -2.25 16.26 6.41
N ALA A 63 -2.77 15.04 6.52
CA ALA A 63 -2.75 14.28 7.77
C ALA A 63 -1.37 13.71 8.13
N ILE A 64 -0.58 13.27 7.12
CA ILE A 64 0.64 12.48 7.35
C ILE A 64 1.91 13.06 6.74
N ASN A 65 1.82 13.95 5.75
CA ASN A 65 2.98 14.42 4.97
C ASN A 65 3.21 15.93 5.10
N GLN A 66 2.80 16.51 6.24
CA GLN A 66 3.11 17.88 6.63
C GLN A 66 4.23 17.91 7.68
N PRO A 67 5.06 18.96 7.75
CA PRO A 67 6.16 19.04 8.70
C PRO A 67 5.76 18.77 10.16
N GLU A 68 4.67 19.37 10.63
CA GLU A 68 4.17 19.16 11.99
C GLU A 68 3.68 17.72 12.22
N ALA A 69 2.98 17.15 11.24
CA ALA A 69 2.49 15.78 11.30
C ALA A 69 3.66 14.78 11.36
N LEU A 70 4.67 14.96 10.51
CA LEU A 70 5.88 14.15 10.48
C LEU A 70 6.65 14.26 11.80
N ARG A 71 6.79 15.46 12.36
CA ARG A 71 7.42 15.68 13.66
C ARG A 71 6.70 14.90 14.76
N ARG A 72 5.37 14.96 14.80
CA ARG A 72 4.55 14.22 15.77
C ARG A 72 4.70 12.71 15.60
N ILE A 73 4.64 12.21 14.37
CA ILE A 73 4.82 10.79 14.05
C ILE A 73 6.21 10.33 14.50
N ALA A 74 7.26 11.08 14.19
CA ALA A 74 8.63 10.76 14.57
C ALA A 74 8.79 10.64 16.10
N THR A 75 8.31 11.64 16.85
CA THR A 75 8.35 11.61 18.32
C THR A 75 7.59 10.41 18.89
N HIS A 76 6.47 10.02 18.29
CA HIS A 76 5.65 8.92 18.79
C HIS A 76 6.27 7.54 18.49
N VAL A 77 6.88 7.38 17.32
CA VAL A 77 7.43 6.11 16.82
C VAL A 77 8.85 5.84 17.36
N GLN A 78 9.63 6.89 17.63
CA GLN A 78 11.03 6.79 18.02
C GLN A 78 11.30 5.86 19.22
N PRO A 79 10.54 5.91 20.34
CA PRO A 79 10.79 5.03 21.48
C PRO A 79 10.67 3.54 21.12
N ARG A 80 9.66 3.17 20.30
CA ARG A 80 9.45 1.79 19.86
C ARG A 80 10.54 1.31 18.93
N ILE A 81 10.96 2.15 17.98
CA ILE A 81 12.08 1.81 17.09
C ILE A 81 13.36 1.60 17.91
N ALA A 82 13.65 2.47 18.87
CA ALA A 82 14.83 2.34 19.72
C ALA A 82 14.82 1.02 20.52
N ALA A 83 13.69 0.70 21.17
CA ALA A 83 13.53 -0.55 21.92
C ALA A 83 13.68 -1.79 21.02
N ALA A 84 13.08 -1.76 19.83
CA ALA A 84 13.19 -2.86 18.87
C ALA A 84 14.61 -3.06 18.34
N LEU A 85 15.35 -1.97 18.08
CA LEU A 85 16.75 -2.04 17.67
C LEU A 85 17.62 -2.65 18.78
N GLN A 86 17.40 -2.24 20.04
CA GLN A 86 18.08 -2.84 21.20
C GLN A 86 17.78 -4.34 21.34
N ALA A 87 16.53 -4.74 21.08
CA ALA A 87 16.10 -6.13 21.12
C ALA A 87 16.41 -6.93 19.83
N TRP A 88 17.05 -6.33 18.82
CA TRP A 88 17.27 -6.93 17.50
C TRP A 88 15.97 -7.45 16.83
N ALA A 89 14.83 -6.83 17.16
CA ALA A 89 13.52 -7.20 16.67
C ALA A 89 13.24 -6.59 15.28
N LYS A 90 12.61 -7.39 14.40
CA LYS A 90 12.37 -7.00 13.00
C LYS A 90 10.98 -6.40 12.71
N LYS A 91 10.02 -6.51 13.63
CA LYS A 91 8.59 -6.27 13.35
C LYS A 91 7.98 -5.06 14.08
N VAL A 92 8.53 -3.87 13.90
CA VAL A 92 8.02 -2.65 14.57
C VAL A 92 7.06 -1.84 13.71
N THR A 93 7.11 -2.00 12.39
CA THR A 93 6.41 -1.11 11.46
C THR A 93 4.90 -1.25 11.56
N PHE A 94 4.38 -2.49 11.57
CA PHE A 94 2.94 -2.74 11.66
C PHE A 94 2.36 -2.28 13.01
N GLU A 95 3.11 -2.45 14.09
CA GLU A 95 2.73 -1.97 15.42
C GLU A 95 2.61 -0.45 15.48
N ASN A 96 3.56 0.26 14.87
CA ASN A 96 3.51 1.72 14.77
C ASN A 96 2.33 2.18 13.91
N ILE A 97 2.04 1.52 12.79
CA ILE A 97 0.88 1.82 11.94
C ILE A 97 -0.43 1.61 12.72
N GLY A 98 -0.57 0.46 13.39
CA GLY A 98 -1.76 0.15 14.20
C GLY A 98 -1.99 1.18 15.31
N LYS A 99 -0.92 1.61 15.98
CA LYS A 99 -1.00 2.64 17.01
C LYS A 99 -1.35 4.03 16.45
N LEU A 100 -0.70 4.44 15.37
CA LEU A 100 -0.88 5.78 14.79
C LEU A 100 -2.25 5.99 14.15
N PHE A 101 -2.77 4.99 13.45
CA PHE A 101 -3.98 5.13 12.64
C PHE A 101 -5.24 4.51 13.27
N ALA A 102 -5.07 3.54 14.17
CA ALA A 102 -6.19 2.84 14.80
C ALA A 102 -6.13 2.87 16.34
N SER A 103 -5.13 3.52 16.94
CA SER A 103 -4.90 3.53 18.39
C SER A 103 -4.78 2.12 19.01
N ILE A 104 -4.39 1.12 18.21
CA ILE A 104 -4.26 -0.28 18.65
C ILE A 104 -2.86 -0.49 19.23
N GLU A 105 -2.80 -1.09 20.42
CA GLU A 105 -1.55 -1.51 21.05
C GLU A 105 -1.15 -2.95 20.64
N PRO A 106 0.13 -3.32 20.75
CA PRO A 106 0.57 -4.69 20.52
C PRO A 106 -0.24 -5.70 21.35
N GLY A 107 -0.64 -6.80 20.72
CA GLY A 107 -1.45 -7.85 21.32
C GLY A 107 -2.23 -8.66 20.28
N PRO A 108 -3.07 -9.61 20.73
CA PRO A 108 -3.71 -10.61 19.86
C PRO A 108 -4.52 -10.02 18.70
N LEU A 109 -5.17 -8.88 18.92
CA LEU A 109 -5.93 -8.18 17.88
C LEU A 109 -5.00 -7.68 16.76
N LEU A 110 -3.88 -7.06 17.13
CA LEU A 110 -2.93 -6.51 16.16
C LEU A 110 -2.18 -7.63 15.43
N ASP A 111 -1.91 -8.74 16.11
CA ASP A 111 -1.30 -9.93 15.50
C ASP A 111 -2.22 -10.56 14.45
N SER A 112 -3.52 -10.68 14.76
CA SER A 112 -4.53 -11.15 13.81
C SER A 112 -4.67 -10.22 12.60
N LEU A 113 -4.70 -8.90 12.83
CA LEU A 113 -4.68 -7.92 11.75
C LEU A 113 -3.41 -7.99 10.90
N GLY A 114 -2.26 -8.24 11.53
CA GLY A 114 -0.98 -8.40 10.85
C GLY A 114 -0.94 -9.63 9.96
N TYR A 115 -1.45 -10.76 10.46
CA TYR A 115 -1.61 -11.99 9.68
C TYR A 115 -2.50 -11.77 8.46
N ASN A 116 -3.65 -11.13 8.67
CA ASN A 116 -4.59 -10.80 7.60
C ASN A 116 -3.96 -9.84 6.57
N PHE A 117 -3.30 -8.79 7.04
CA PHE A 117 -2.61 -7.84 6.17
C PHE A 117 -1.52 -8.52 5.33
N GLU A 118 -0.76 -9.45 5.90
CA GLU A 118 0.24 -10.21 5.17
C GLU A 118 -0.40 -11.07 4.06
N GLY A 119 -1.51 -11.75 4.35
CA GLY A 119 -2.29 -12.52 3.38
C GLY A 119 -2.81 -11.64 2.23
N MET A 120 -3.38 -10.48 2.56
CA MET A 120 -3.87 -9.49 1.60
C MET A 120 -2.75 -8.97 0.69
N VAL A 121 -1.60 -8.59 1.25
CA VAL A 121 -0.45 -8.09 0.47
C VAL A 121 0.10 -9.17 -0.48
N LYS A 122 0.14 -10.44 -0.04
CA LYS A 122 0.52 -11.57 -0.91
C LYS A 122 -0.45 -11.72 -2.08
N GLY A 123 -1.77 -11.64 -1.83
CA GLY A 123 -2.77 -11.69 -2.90
C GLY A 123 -2.70 -10.51 -3.86
N MET A 124 -2.43 -9.31 -3.36
CA MET A 124 -2.29 -8.10 -4.19
C MET A 124 -1.14 -8.21 -5.21
N ARG A 125 -0.09 -8.97 -4.88
CA ARG A 125 1.07 -9.22 -5.74
C ARG A 125 0.96 -10.48 -6.60
N ALA A 126 -0.07 -11.29 -6.38
CA ALA A 126 -0.29 -12.53 -7.12
C ALA A 126 -1.00 -12.27 -8.45
N GLN A 127 -1.00 -13.28 -9.34
CA GLN A 127 -1.92 -13.29 -10.47
C GLN A 127 -3.36 -13.36 -9.94
N PRO A 128 -4.32 -12.63 -10.55
CA PRO A 128 -5.70 -12.52 -10.07
C PRO A 128 -6.54 -13.77 -10.37
N PHE A 129 -5.99 -14.97 -10.13
CA PHE A 129 -6.70 -16.23 -10.30
C PHE A 129 -7.45 -16.58 -9.03
N ASN A 130 -8.78 -16.58 -9.08
CA ASN A 130 -9.62 -16.94 -7.96
C ASN A 130 -9.79 -18.47 -7.84
N ILE A 131 -8.68 -19.19 -7.65
CA ILE A 131 -8.63 -20.65 -7.55
C ILE A 131 -8.22 -21.05 -6.13
N PRO A 132 -8.90 -22.02 -5.48
CA PRO A 132 -8.50 -22.53 -4.18
C PRO A 132 -7.01 -22.89 -4.11
N GLY A 133 -6.33 -22.45 -3.03
CA GLY A 133 -4.89 -22.62 -2.83
C GLY A 133 -4.01 -21.50 -3.37
N THR A 134 -4.54 -20.59 -4.20
CA THR A 134 -3.78 -19.41 -4.65
C THR A 134 -3.76 -18.30 -3.61
N ALA A 135 -2.72 -17.46 -3.62
CA ALA A 135 -2.61 -16.31 -2.74
C ALA A 135 -3.72 -15.27 -2.99
N TYR A 136 -4.17 -15.09 -4.24
CA TYR A 136 -5.27 -14.19 -4.56
C TYR A 136 -6.60 -14.68 -3.96
N HIS A 137 -6.91 -15.98 -4.11
CA HIS A 137 -8.09 -16.59 -3.50
C HIS A 137 -8.08 -16.51 -1.97
N HIS A 138 -6.90 -16.69 -1.34
CA HIS A 138 -6.77 -16.50 0.10
C HIS A 138 -7.07 -15.05 0.50
N ALA A 139 -6.47 -14.07 -0.18
CA ALA A 139 -6.65 -12.65 0.13
C ALA A 139 -8.11 -12.15 -0.01
N LEU A 140 -8.93 -12.79 -0.84
CA LEU A 140 -10.37 -12.49 -0.94
C LEU A 140 -11.19 -12.94 0.28
N LYS A 141 -10.64 -13.81 1.12
CA LYS A 141 -11.31 -14.40 2.29
C LYS A 141 -10.81 -13.88 3.63
N VAL A 142 -9.79 -13.04 3.58
CA VAL A 142 -9.12 -12.46 4.73
C VAL A 142 -9.86 -11.23 5.24
#